data_AF-A0A1I7YLB0-F1
#
_entry.id   AF-A0A1I7YLB0-F1
#
_cell.length_a   1.000
_cell.length_b   1.000
_cell.length_c   1.000
_cell.angle_alpha   90.00
_cell.angle_beta   90.00
_cell.angle_gamma   90.00
#
_symmetry.space_group_name_H-M   'P 1'
#
loop_
_entity.id
_entity.type
_entity.pdbx_description
1 polymer ?
#
loop_
_entity_poly.entity_id
_entity_poly.type
_entity_poly.pdbx_seq_one_letter_code
_entity_poly.pdbx_strand_id
1 'polypeptide(L)'
;MDTVPRLFIESVCLCLLDRPSLLASTRIPSAWGQICSVTSEKIHTLRVFLDGTAEKIYAVALPALKYDTDSKYVPLNSVDQKLITNFRIETVSPDQVQVLSNSWKEITLDKLQKLVHFIRPVRNKRHPLRYDDESLNTLTLRRGSQWINGKILSLRLPVDSVDL
;
A
#
# COMPACT_ATOMS: atom_id res chain seq x y z
N MET A 1 16.17 26.07 -2.00
CA MET A 1 15.26 25.20 -1.23
C MET A 1 15.96 24.57 -0.02
N ASP A 2 17.26 24.79 0.15
CA ASP A 2 18.11 24.04 1.09
C ASP A 2 17.99 24.52 2.55
N THR A 3 17.22 25.57 2.80
CA THR A 3 16.95 26.10 4.15
C THR A 3 15.65 25.56 4.75
N VAL A 4 14.85 24.81 4.00
CA VAL A 4 13.59 24.25 4.50
C VAL A 4 13.89 23.13 5.52
N PRO A 5 13.27 23.14 6.71
CA PRO A 5 13.52 22.12 7.72
C PRO A 5 13.23 20.71 7.19
N ARG A 6 14.12 19.77 7.50
CA ARG A 6 13.99 18.37 7.07
C ARG A 6 12.63 17.76 7.44
N LEU A 7 12.16 17.97 8.66
CA LEU A 7 10.88 17.45 9.16
C LEU A 7 9.69 17.95 8.33
N PHE A 8 9.75 19.18 7.83
CA PHE A 8 8.72 19.71 6.95
C PHE A 8 8.72 18.98 5.61
N ILE A 9 9.89 18.77 5.01
CA ILE A 9 10.02 18.06 3.74
C ILE A 9 9.51 16.62 3.89
N GLU A 10 9.94 15.90 4.93
CA GLU A 10 9.48 14.54 5.24
C GLU A 10 7.94 14.50 5.39
N SER A 11 7.36 15.45 6.13
CA SER A 11 5.91 15.55 6.27
C SER A 11 5.20 15.81 4.94
N VAL A 12 5.78 16.60 4.04
CA VAL A 12 5.22 16.83 2.71
C VAL A 12 5.32 15.56 1.87
N CYS A 13 6.46 14.87 1.84
CA CYS A 13 6.60 13.62 1.08
C CYS A 13 5.58 12.56 1.57
N LEU A 14 5.30 12.48 2.87
CA LEU A 14 4.26 11.58 3.43
C LEU A 14 2.83 11.95 2.98
N CYS A 15 2.58 13.21 2.61
CA CYS A 15 1.31 13.65 2.05
C CYS A 15 1.21 13.44 0.54
N LEU A 16 2.30 13.08 -0.14
CA LEU A 16 2.29 12.71 -1.56
C LEU A 16 1.92 11.24 -1.67
N LEU A 17 0.64 11.00 -1.97
CA LEU A 17 0.08 9.64 -2.00
C LEU A 17 0.24 8.99 -3.37
N ASP A 18 0.36 9.79 -4.43
CA ASP A 18 0.57 9.27 -5.77
C ASP A 18 2.05 9.11 -6.07
N ARG A 19 2.37 7.93 -6.62
CA ARG A 19 3.71 7.55 -7.00
C ARG A 19 4.36 8.52 -7.99
N PRO A 20 3.68 9.07 -9.02
CA PRO A 20 4.27 10.08 -9.89
C PRO A 20 4.74 11.32 -9.14
N SER A 21 3.97 11.83 -8.18
CA SER A 21 4.35 12.99 -7.36
C SER A 21 5.51 12.69 -6.42
N LEU A 22 5.54 11.50 -5.81
CA LEU A 22 6.69 11.05 -5.02
C LEU A 22 7.96 11.01 -5.89
N LEU A 23 7.88 10.37 -7.06
CA LEU A 23 9.01 10.26 -7.99
C LEU A 23 9.47 11.61 -8.53
N ALA A 24 8.54 12.53 -8.82
CA ALA A 24 8.89 13.89 -9.23
C ALA A 24 9.64 14.62 -8.11
N SER A 25 9.21 14.43 -6.86
CA SER A 25 9.84 15.05 -5.70
C SER A 25 11.27 14.56 -5.46
N THR A 26 11.56 13.27 -5.70
CA THR A 26 12.93 12.74 -5.56
C THR A 26 13.91 13.30 -6.60
N ARG A 27 13.40 13.81 -7.74
CA ARG A 27 14.22 14.36 -8.83
C ARG A 27 14.60 15.83 -8.65
N ILE A 28 14.12 16.50 -7.61
CA ILE A 28 14.44 17.91 -7.35
C ILE A 28 15.92 18.03 -6.92
N PRO A 29 16.79 18.75 -7.67
CA PRO A 29 18.23 18.79 -7.39
C PRO A 29 18.56 19.74 -6.22
N SER A 30 18.17 19.34 -5.01
CA SER A 30 18.41 20.08 -3.75
C SER A 30 18.27 19.13 -2.55
N ALA A 31 18.44 19.66 -1.33
CA ALA A 31 18.14 18.90 -0.10
C ALA A 31 16.73 18.28 -0.12
N TRP A 32 15.77 18.93 -0.80
CA TRP A 32 14.41 18.42 -0.95
C TRP A 32 14.36 17.05 -1.63
N GLY A 33 15.01 16.90 -2.79
CA GLY A 33 14.97 15.64 -3.54
C GLY A 33 15.69 14.51 -2.81
N GLN A 34 16.81 14.82 -2.15
CA GLN A 34 17.53 13.86 -1.31
C GLN A 34 16.66 13.35 -0.16
N ILE A 35 16.01 14.26 0.57
CA ILE A 35 15.14 13.90 1.69
C ILE A 35 13.91 13.13 1.20
N CYS A 36 13.25 13.56 0.13
CA CYS A 36 12.13 12.79 -0.43
C CYS A 36 12.56 11.42 -0.95
N SER A 37 13.76 11.25 -1.51
CA SER A 37 14.27 9.94 -1.92
C SER A 37 14.32 9.00 -0.72
N VAL A 38 15.03 9.38 0.35
CA VAL A 38 15.15 8.58 1.57
C VAL A 38 13.79 8.34 2.24
N THR A 39 12.89 9.33 2.19
CA THR A 39 11.55 9.19 2.80
C THR A 39 10.69 8.23 2.00
N SER A 40 10.66 8.36 0.67
CA SER A 40 9.84 7.53 -0.23
C SER A 40 10.19 6.04 -0.17
N GLU A 41 11.45 5.70 0.12
CA GLU A 41 11.88 4.31 0.34
C GLU A 41 11.28 3.69 1.62
N LYS A 42 10.88 4.53 2.58
CA LYS A 42 10.23 4.09 3.81
C LYS A 42 8.71 4.07 3.70
N ILE A 43 8.13 4.70 2.69
CA ILE A 43 6.69 4.69 2.43
C ILE A 43 6.32 3.36 1.78
N HIS A 44 5.28 2.73 2.30
CA HIS A 44 4.83 1.43 1.82
C HIS A 44 3.33 1.42 1.52
N THR A 45 2.96 0.52 0.61
CA THR A 45 1.60 0.07 0.38
C THR A 45 1.44 -1.29 1.05
N LEU A 46 0.36 -1.45 1.81
CA LEU A 46 -0.04 -2.74 2.37
C LEU A 46 -0.62 -3.62 1.26
N ARG A 47 0.06 -4.69 0.91
CA ARG A 47 -0.45 -5.72 0.00
C ARG A 47 -1.13 -6.81 0.82
N VAL A 48 -2.34 -7.19 0.42
CA VAL A 48 -3.13 -8.23 1.08
C VAL A 48 -3.66 -9.19 0.02
N PHE A 49 -3.36 -10.46 0.22
CA PHE A 49 -3.72 -11.54 -0.68
C PHE A 49 -4.72 -12.47 0.00
N LEU A 50 -5.83 -12.69 -0.69
CA LEU A 50 -6.90 -13.62 -0.29
C LEU A 50 -6.68 -14.94 -1.03
N ASP A 51 -6.15 -15.93 -0.32
CA ASP A 51 -5.91 -17.27 -0.87
C ASP A 51 -7.15 -18.15 -0.65
N GLY A 52 -7.82 -18.50 -1.76
CA GLY A 52 -8.98 -19.39 -1.77
C GLY A 52 -8.67 -20.84 -1.52
N THR A 53 -7.46 -21.28 -1.87
CA THR A 53 -7.08 -22.69 -1.76
C THR A 53 -6.80 -23.05 -0.31
N ALA A 54 -6.07 -22.16 0.38
CA ALA A 54 -5.74 -22.34 1.79
C ALA A 54 -6.77 -21.70 2.74
N GLU A 55 -7.73 -20.93 2.21
CA GLU A 55 -8.67 -20.09 2.98
C GLU A 55 -7.94 -19.17 3.98
N LYS A 56 -6.89 -18.51 3.49
CA LYS A 56 -5.99 -17.67 4.30
C LYS A 56 -5.86 -16.27 3.76
N ILE A 57 -5.52 -15.35 4.67
CA ILE A 57 -5.21 -13.96 4.35
C ILE A 57 -3.72 -13.77 4.59
N TYR A 58 -3.00 -13.34 3.57
CA TYR A 58 -1.59 -13.00 3.67
C TYR A 58 -1.41 -11.50 3.49
N ALA A 59 -0.47 -10.92 4.21
CA ALA A 59 -0.14 -9.51 4.09
C ALA A 59 1.37 -9.27 4.06
N VAL A 60 1.76 -8.23 3.32
CA VAL A 60 3.14 -7.79 3.20
C VAL A 60 3.21 -6.29 2.91
N ALA A 61 4.37 -5.67 3.10
CA ALA A 61 4.60 -4.29 2.74
C ALA A 61 5.37 -4.19 1.41
N LEU A 62 4.88 -3.34 0.50
CA LEU A 62 5.48 -3.04 -0.78
C LEU A 62 5.95 -1.59 -0.80
N PRO A 63 7.24 -1.27 -1.07
CA PRO A 63 7.68 0.13 -1.16
C PRO A 63 6.90 0.92 -2.22
N ALA A 64 6.48 2.14 -1.90
CA ALA A 64 5.53 2.92 -2.71
C ALA A 64 6.02 3.27 -4.13
N LEU A 65 7.33 3.32 -4.36
CA LEU A 65 7.91 3.60 -5.68
C LEU A 65 8.20 2.34 -6.53
N LYS A 66 7.89 1.14 -6.03
CA LYS A 66 8.15 -0.13 -6.74
C LYS A 66 6.88 -0.67 -7.42
N TYR A 67 7.07 -1.36 -8.54
CA TYR A 67 6.03 -2.16 -9.20
C TYR A 67 6.10 -3.60 -8.72
N ASP A 68 4.97 -4.30 -8.79
CA ASP A 68 4.80 -5.69 -8.32
C ASP A 68 5.70 -6.73 -9.01
N THR A 69 6.11 -6.44 -10.26
CA THR A 69 6.75 -7.43 -11.14
C THR A 69 8.23 -7.71 -10.83
N ASP A 70 8.86 -6.98 -9.91
CA ASP A 70 10.26 -7.23 -9.49
C ASP A 70 10.58 -6.59 -8.10
N SER A 71 9.56 -6.49 -7.24
CA SER A 71 9.71 -5.81 -5.96
C SER A 71 10.21 -6.73 -4.84
N LYS A 72 11.24 -6.28 -4.12
CA LYS A 72 11.60 -6.86 -2.83
C LYS A 72 10.54 -6.49 -1.80
N TYR A 73 9.60 -7.40 -1.58
CA TYR A 73 8.62 -7.28 -0.51
C TYR A 73 9.30 -7.26 0.86
N VAL A 74 8.78 -6.42 1.73
CA VAL A 74 9.30 -6.22 3.08
C VAL A 74 8.32 -6.84 4.08
N PRO A 75 8.79 -7.70 5.01
CA PRO A 75 7.94 -8.28 6.04
C PRO A 75 7.20 -7.20 6.83
N LEU A 76 5.89 -7.35 7.02
CA LEU A 76 5.03 -6.32 7.61
C LEU A 76 5.47 -5.90 9.04
N ASN A 77 6.11 -6.80 9.79
CA ASN A 77 6.63 -6.52 11.14
C ASN A 77 7.92 -5.69 11.15
N SER A 78 8.56 -5.46 10.00
CA SER A 78 9.77 -4.65 9.87
C SER A 78 9.49 -3.20 9.42
N VAL A 79 8.24 -2.88 9.09
CA VAL A 79 7.81 -1.56 8.63
C VAL A 79 7.04 -0.84 9.74
N ASP A 80 7.30 0.46 9.91
CA ASP A 80 6.46 1.32 10.76
C ASP A 80 5.09 1.49 10.08
N GLN A 81 4.03 1.06 10.76
CA GLN A 81 2.66 1.16 10.26
C GLN A 81 2.24 2.59 9.92
N LYS A 82 2.86 3.62 10.52
CA LYS A 82 2.60 5.02 10.20
C LYS A 82 3.08 5.42 8.80
N LEU A 83 4.00 4.65 8.23
CA LEU A 83 4.55 4.86 6.89
C LEU A 83 3.82 4.04 5.82
N ILE A 84 2.77 3.32 6.22
CA ILE A 84 1.86 2.66 5.28
C ILE A 84 0.77 3.65 4.90
N THR A 85 0.76 4.09 3.65
CA THR A 85 -0.13 5.16 3.17
C THR A 85 -1.34 4.64 2.41
N ASN A 86 -1.23 3.43 1.84
CA ASN A 86 -2.25 2.83 0.97
C ASN A 86 -2.36 1.34 1.22
N PHE A 87 -3.45 0.73 0.78
CA PHE A 87 -3.61 -0.73 0.80
C PHE A 87 -4.20 -1.28 -0.49
N ARG A 88 -3.91 -2.53 -0.78
CA ARG A 88 -4.49 -3.28 -1.87
C ARG A 88 -4.86 -4.67 -1.40
N ILE A 89 -6.13 -5.03 -1.58
CA ILE A 89 -6.66 -6.34 -1.23
C ILE A 89 -7.05 -7.03 -2.52
N GLU A 90 -6.41 -8.15 -2.82
CA GLU A 90 -6.58 -8.86 -4.09
C GLU A 90 -6.76 -10.36 -3.84
N THR A 91 -7.58 -10.99 -4.67
CA THR A 91 -7.65 -12.45 -4.73
C THR A 91 -6.39 -13.01 -5.39
N VAL A 92 -5.76 -13.99 -4.75
CA VAL A 92 -4.60 -14.68 -5.32
C VAL A 92 -5.03 -15.44 -6.57
N SER A 93 -4.33 -15.20 -7.68
CA SER A 93 -4.50 -16.00 -8.90
C SER A 93 -3.71 -17.32 -8.77
N PRO A 94 -4.16 -18.44 -9.35
CA PRO A 94 -3.51 -19.76 -9.16
C PRO A 94 -2.01 -19.79 -9.50
N ASP A 95 -1.58 -18.95 -10.43
CA ASP A 95 -0.20 -18.70 -10.84
C ASP A 95 0.63 -17.93 -9.79
N GLN A 96 -0.02 -17.12 -8.94
CA GLN A 96 0.62 -16.33 -7.88
C GLN A 96 0.83 -17.14 -6.59
N VAL A 97 0.07 -18.22 -6.36
CA VAL A 97 0.16 -19.06 -5.15
C VAL A 97 1.57 -19.65 -4.97
N GLN A 98 2.23 -20.02 -6.07
CA GLN A 98 3.59 -20.58 -6.04
C GLN A 98 4.67 -19.54 -5.68
N VAL A 99 4.32 -18.25 -5.65
CA VAL A 99 5.26 -17.12 -5.50
C VAL A 99 5.03 -16.34 -4.20
N LEU A 100 4.28 -16.89 -3.25
CA LEU A 100 4.24 -16.34 -1.89
C LEU A 100 5.60 -16.55 -1.23
N SER A 101 6.49 -15.57 -1.42
CA SER A 101 7.81 -15.54 -0.79
C SER A 101 7.70 -15.59 0.74
N ASN A 102 8.79 -15.98 1.41
CA ASN A 102 8.89 -16.01 2.88
C ASN A 102 8.59 -14.64 3.55
N SER A 103 8.50 -13.54 2.79
CA SER A 103 8.16 -12.22 3.32
C SER A 103 6.66 -12.05 3.63
N TRP A 104 5.79 -12.87 3.03
CA TRP A 104 4.34 -12.81 3.28
C TRP A 104 4.00 -13.39 4.64
N LYS A 105 3.15 -12.68 5.39
CA LYS A 105 2.72 -13.10 6.71
C LYS A 105 1.23 -13.38 6.73
N GLU A 106 0.85 -14.56 7.22
CA GLU A 106 -0.55 -14.88 7.50
C GLU A 106 -1.11 -13.94 8.59
N ILE A 107 -2.30 -13.38 8.34
CA ILE A 107 -3.00 -12.49 9.27
C ILE A 107 -4.46 -12.90 9.41
N THR A 108 -5.09 -12.45 10.50
CA THR A 108 -6.53 -12.62 10.71
C THR A 108 -7.32 -11.47 10.09
N LEU A 109 -8.63 -11.67 9.90
CA LEU A 109 -9.54 -10.62 9.43
C LEU A 109 -9.59 -9.41 10.38
N ASP A 110 -9.58 -9.63 11.70
CA ASP A 110 -9.49 -8.55 12.70
C ASP A 110 -8.19 -7.76 12.56
N LYS A 111 -7.07 -8.46 12.32
CA LYS A 111 -5.79 -7.79 12.10
C LYS A 111 -5.80 -6.96 10.82
N LEU A 112 -6.40 -7.47 9.74
CA LEU A 112 -6.59 -6.74 8.49
C LEU A 112 -7.40 -5.45 8.74
N GLN A 113 -8.53 -5.55 9.44
CA GLN A 113 -9.36 -4.39 9.77
C GLN A 113 -8.58 -3.34 10.56
N LYS A 114 -7.82 -3.76 11.58
CA LYS A 114 -6.97 -2.87 12.37
C LYS A 114 -5.92 -2.18 11.49
N LEU A 115 -5.22 -2.92 10.64
CA LEU A 115 -4.21 -2.36 9.74
C LEU A 115 -4.82 -1.32 8.79
N VAL A 116 -5.94 -1.64 8.15
CA VAL A 116 -6.61 -0.71 7.23
C VAL A 116 -7.16 0.52 7.97
N HIS A 117 -7.63 0.37 9.21
CA HIS A 117 -8.10 1.51 10.00
C HIS A 117 -6.97 2.47 10.40
N PHE A 118 -5.74 1.98 10.58
CA PHE A 118 -4.57 2.84 10.80
C PHE A 118 -4.16 3.62 9.55
N ILE A 119 -4.41 3.04 8.36
CA ILE A 119 -4.22 3.72 7.09
C ILE A 119 -5.32 4.76 6.98
N ARG A 120 -5.00 6.00 7.39
CA ARG A 120 -5.95 7.11 7.32
C ARG A 120 -6.50 7.19 5.89
N PRO A 121 -7.82 7.30 5.68
CA PRO A 121 -8.35 7.74 4.41
C PRO A 121 -7.88 9.18 4.21
N VAL A 122 -6.76 9.37 3.50
CA VAL A 122 -6.17 10.70 3.31
C VAL A 122 -6.91 11.46 2.19
N ARG A 123 -7.94 10.84 1.59
CA ARG A 123 -8.81 11.45 0.58
C ARG A 123 -9.80 12.48 1.16
N ASN A 124 -9.33 13.31 2.09
CA ASN A 124 -9.96 14.59 2.37
C ASN A 124 -9.55 15.58 1.28
N LYS A 125 -10.37 15.65 0.22
CA LYS A 125 -10.52 16.83 -0.67
C LYS A 125 -9.42 17.15 -1.70
N ARG A 126 -8.53 16.23 -2.07
CA ARG A 126 -7.64 16.45 -3.23
C ARG A 126 -7.84 15.35 -4.26
N HIS A 127 -8.36 15.73 -5.44
CA HIS A 127 -8.25 14.90 -6.63
C HIS A 127 -6.75 14.68 -6.89
N PRO A 128 -6.29 13.44 -7.12
CA PRO A 128 -4.95 13.26 -7.64
C PRO A 128 -4.86 14.04 -8.96
N LEU A 129 -3.81 14.87 -9.12
CA LEU A 129 -3.58 15.60 -10.36
C LEU A 129 -3.36 14.64 -11.54
N ARG A 130 -3.02 13.39 -11.25
CA ARG A 130 -2.83 12.29 -12.21
C ARG A 130 -3.38 10.99 -11.62
N TYR A 131 -4.25 10.31 -12.38
CA TYR A 131 -4.74 8.98 -12.02
C TYR A 131 -3.60 7.96 -12.09
N ASP A 132 -3.36 7.26 -10.99
CA ASP A 132 -2.42 6.13 -10.88
C ASP A 132 -3.11 5.06 -10.02
N ASP A 133 -3.50 3.96 -10.65
CA ASP A 133 -4.21 2.86 -10.00
C ASP A 133 -3.34 2.17 -8.95
N GLU A 134 -2.01 2.18 -9.12
CA GLU A 134 -0.97 1.75 -8.16
C GLU A 134 -0.96 2.52 -6.84
N SER A 135 -1.54 3.72 -6.84
CA SER A 135 -1.57 4.61 -5.68
C SER A 135 -2.94 4.65 -4.98
N LEU A 136 -3.89 3.80 -5.38
CA LEU A 136 -5.24 3.76 -4.82
C LEU A 136 -5.39 2.71 -3.72
N ASN A 137 -6.33 2.96 -2.80
CA ASN A 137 -6.85 1.91 -1.95
C ASN A 137 -7.76 0.99 -2.77
N THR A 138 -7.29 -0.20 -3.15
CA THR A 138 -8.04 -1.11 -4.03
C THR A 138 -8.56 -2.33 -3.31
N LEU A 139 -9.73 -2.79 -3.75
CA LEU A 139 -10.33 -4.06 -3.36
C LEU A 139 -10.76 -4.81 -4.62
N THR A 140 -10.06 -5.89 -4.92
CA THR A 140 -10.34 -6.76 -6.07
C THR A 140 -10.73 -8.13 -5.54
N LEU A 141 -12.02 -8.45 -5.61
CA LEU A 141 -12.57 -9.73 -5.22
C LEU A 141 -12.88 -10.53 -6.48
N ARG A 142 -12.39 -11.77 -6.56
CA ARG A 142 -12.63 -12.68 -7.69
C ARG A 142 -13.15 -14.01 -7.17
N ARG A 143 -13.40 -14.96 -8.09
CA ARG A 143 -13.89 -16.31 -7.76
C ARG A 143 -13.07 -17.01 -6.67
N GLY A 144 -11.76 -16.77 -6.62
CA GLY A 144 -10.87 -17.35 -5.61
C GLY A 144 -11.10 -16.86 -4.18
N SER A 145 -11.78 -15.74 -3.92
CA SER A 145 -11.99 -15.22 -2.56
C SER A 145 -13.42 -15.37 -2.04
N GLN A 146 -14.28 -16.14 -2.73
CA GLN A 146 -15.70 -16.28 -2.38
C GLN A 146 -15.96 -16.68 -0.92
N TRP A 147 -15.08 -17.49 -0.33
CA TRP A 147 -15.13 -17.93 1.07
C TRP A 147 -15.12 -16.77 2.09
N ILE A 148 -14.57 -15.59 1.73
CA ILE A 148 -14.45 -14.44 2.64
C ILE A 148 -15.11 -13.15 2.13
N ASN A 149 -15.54 -13.08 0.87
CA ASN A 149 -16.06 -11.85 0.25
C ASN A 149 -17.12 -11.13 1.12
N GLY A 150 -18.11 -11.86 1.65
CA GLY A 150 -19.15 -11.27 2.49
C GLY A 150 -18.61 -10.63 3.77
N LYS A 151 -17.57 -11.23 4.37
CA LYS A 151 -16.93 -10.70 5.58
C LYS A 151 -16.09 -9.46 5.26
N ILE A 152 -15.31 -9.48 4.18
CA ILE A 152 -14.51 -8.32 3.73
C ILE A 152 -15.40 -7.11 3.43
N LEU A 153 -16.48 -7.31 2.68
CA LEU A 153 -17.43 -6.24 2.35
C LEU A 153 -18.12 -5.67 3.61
N SER A 154 -18.39 -6.52 4.60
CA SER A 154 -18.98 -6.11 5.87
C SER A 154 -18.06 -5.21 6.71
N LEU A 155 -16.74 -5.23 6.47
CA LEU A 155 -15.80 -4.34 7.16
C LEU A 155 -15.93 -2.87 6.75
N ARG A 156 -16.58 -2.57 5.60
CA ARG A 156 -16.76 -1.22 5.06
C ARG A 156 -15.44 -0.43 4.98
N LEU A 157 -14.42 -1.08 4.42
CA LEU A 157 -13.07 -0.50 4.29
C LEU A 157 -13.11 0.78 3.43
N PRO A 158 -12.25 1.77 3.69
CA PRO A 158 -12.17 3.01 2.92
C PRO A 158 -11.44 2.79 1.59
N VAL A 159 -12.14 2.16 0.64
CA VAL A 159 -11.64 1.82 -0.70
C VAL A 159 -11.92 2.94 -1.70
N ASP A 160 -10.97 3.15 -2.61
CA ASP A 160 -11.06 4.11 -3.71
C ASP A 160 -11.55 3.47 -5.01
N SER A 161 -11.28 2.18 -5.18
CA SER A 161 -11.68 1.37 -6.34
C SER A 161 -12.06 -0.03 -5.88
N VAL A 162 -13.14 -0.55 -6.48
CA VAL A 162 -13.66 -1.89 -6.19
C VAL A 162 -13.88 -2.62 -7.51
N ASP A 163 -13.35 -3.83 -7.61
CA ASP A 163 -13.56 -4.79 -8.70
C ASP A 163 -14.12 -6.09 -8.09
N LEU A 164 -15.23 -6.62 -8.62
CA LEU A 164 -16.03 -7.71 -8.03
C LEU A 164 -16.29 -8.86 -9.01
#